data_AF-K1RR58-F1
#
_entry.id   AF-K1RR58-F1
#
_cell.length_a   1.000
_cell.length_b   1.000
_cell.length_c   1.000
_cell.angle_alpha   90.00
_cell.angle_beta   90.00
_cell.angle_gamma   90.00
#
_symmetry.space_group_name_H-M   'P 1'
#
loop_
_entity.id
_entity.type
_entity.pdbx_description
1 polymer ?
#
loop_
_entity_poly.entity_id
_entity_poly.type
_entity_poly.pdbx_seq_one_letter_code
_entity_poly.pdbx_strand_id
1 'polypeptide(L)'
;MNITDIDDKIIKRARQNHLYEQYLNKNLALSKILEDVESAMKPFIVKLEKEEDPDKKGMYVKIKAKVEKALSEVKASQDEGQSRERLCVDGKDVLCDWLDKTHGSEVTDNSIFARLPQFFEEDFHKDMEALNEFFLNVKNLLRTTPGTGVAAFEKWNPEDVELNKKYLQTKDAVHEALCDNVNTRTALESLRELIGEANIYMANARGANRTPNRMILKNIASYIMYLLKVFGAIEVEEEIGFPQSTTQNVNIEEAVMPFLSAFAQFREDVRTISREQKATGILKLCDELRDDVLPNLGVRLEDGISPPTIKLVDRDTLMKEREEKLKKEELKRLEKEKKKQEMEAKLAQEKIPPWELFKKETDKYSQFDDKGIPTHDAEGKEISKGQIKKLTKLYEKQEKSYNKHMGITGKEGGS
;
A
#
# COMPACT_ATOMS: atom_id res chain seq x y z
N MET A 1 -30.75 -12.23 1.68
CA MET A 1 -30.23 -11.24 0.71
C MET A 1 -29.93 -12.02 -0.55
N ASN A 2 -30.50 -11.65 -1.71
CA ASN A 2 -30.20 -12.34 -2.97
C ASN A 2 -28.82 -11.89 -3.47
N ILE A 3 -28.06 -12.77 -4.11
CA ILE A 3 -26.69 -12.47 -4.61
C ILE A 3 -26.70 -11.22 -5.51
N THR A 4 -27.75 -11.06 -6.31
CA THR A 4 -27.97 -9.88 -7.18
C THR A 4 -28.05 -8.56 -6.41
N ASP A 5 -28.61 -8.55 -5.19
CA ASP A 5 -28.75 -7.33 -4.38
C ASP A 5 -27.40 -6.87 -3.82
N ILE A 6 -26.46 -7.81 -3.62
CA ILE A 6 -25.10 -7.51 -3.16
C ILE A 6 -24.31 -6.91 -4.31
N ASP A 7 -24.38 -7.54 -5.49
CA ASP A 7 -23.71 -7.07 -6.70
C ASP A 7 -24.17 -5.65 -7.08
N ASP A 8 -25.47 -5.38 -7.03
CA ASP A 8 -26.03 -4.04 -7.29
C ASP A 8 -25.50 -2.98 -6.31
N LYS A 9 -25.32 -3.34 -5.04
CA LYS A 9 -24.73 -2.44 -4.03
C LYS A 9 -23.25 -2.20 -4.28
N ILE A 10 -22.50 -3.22 -4.67
CA ILE A 10 -21.08 -3.11 -5.02
C ILE A 10 -20.91 -2.21 -6.24
N ILE A 11 -21.70 -2.44 -7.29
CA ILE A 11 -21.71 -1.62 -8.52
C ILE A 11 -22.03 -0.17 -8.19
N LYS A 12 -23.11 0.06 -7.42
CA LYS A 12 -23.49 1.42 -7.00
C LYS A 12 -22.37 2.08 -6.18
N ARG A 13 -21.76 1.36 -5.23
CA ARG A 13 -20.70 1.92 -4.38
C ARG A 13 -19.43 2.22 -5.17
N ALA A 14 -19.05 1.35 -6.10
CA ALA A 14 -17.91 1.57 -6.99
C ALA A 14 -18.11 2.81 -7.87
N ARG A 15 -19.30 2.96 -8.46
CA ARG A 15 -19.66 4.14 -9.27
C ARG A 15 -19.64 5.43 -8.46
N GLN A 16 -20.24 5.40 -7.27
CA GLN A 16 -20.22 6.53 -6.33
C GLN A 16 -18.81 6.96 -5.98
N ASN A 17 -17.94 6.01 -5.61
CA ASN A 17 -16.55 6.31 -5.27
C ASN A 17 -15.79 6.91 -6.47
N HIS A 18 -15.97 6.35 -7.67
CA HIS A 18 -15.33 6.86 -8.88
C HIS A 18 -15.75 8.30 -9.21
N LEU A 19 -17.06 8.58 -9.20
CA LEU A 19 -17.57 9.93 -9.46
C LEU A 19 -17.12 10.94 -8.41
N TYR A 20 -17.06 10.51 -7.15
CA TYR A 20 -16.57 11.34 -6.06
C TYR A 20 -15.06 11.62 -6.18
N GLU A 21 -14.23 10.63 -6.55
CA GLU A 21 -12.81 10.84 -6.86
C GLU A 21 -12.63 11.84 -8.02
N GLN A 22 -13.40 11.70 -9.09
CA GLN A 22 -13.39 12.67 -10.19
C GLN A 22 -13.79 14.07 -9.71
N TYR A 23 -14.80 14.17 -8.85
CA TYR A 23 -15.26 15.44 -8.28
C TYR A 23 -14.15 16.13 -7.49
N LEU A 24 -13.43 15.40 -6.63
CA LEU A 24 -12.30 15.94 -5.87
C LEU A 24 -11.13 16.37 -6.79
N ASN A 25 -10.86 15.60 -7.85
CA ASN A 25 -9.79 15.89 -8.80
C ASN A 25 -10.04 17.13 -9.67
N LYS A 26 -11.29 17.55 -9.84
CA LYS A 26 -11.64 18.81 -10.53
C LYS A 26 -11.20 20.06 -9.79
N ASN A 27 -10.78 19.92 -8.53
CA ASN A 27 -10.27 20.99 -7.68
C ASN A 27 -11.19 22.23 -7.63
N LEU A 28 -12.49 22.01 -7.46
CA LEU A 28 -13.53 23.04 -7.49
C LEU A 28 -13.37 24.07 -6.36
N ALA A 29 -13.76 25.32 -6.63
CA ALA A 29 -13.79 26.37 -5.62
C ALA A 29 -14.76 26.02 -4.48
N LEU A 30 -14.48 26.47 -3.25
CA LEU A 30 -15.31 26.19 -2.06
C LEU A 30 -16.77 26.63 -2.25
N SER A 31 -16.99 27.77 -2.90
CA SER A 31 -18.33 28.27 -3.24
C SER A 31 -19.13 27.28 -4.08
N LYS A 32 -18.47 26.61 -5.04
CA LYS A 32 -19.12 25.61 -5.89
C LYS A 32 -19.45 24.34 -5.11
N ILE A 33 -18.54 23.90 -4.24
CA ILE A 33 -18.76 22.73 -3.37
C ILE A 33 -19.94 22.98 -2.42
N LEU A 34 -20.05 24.18 -1.85
CA LEU A 34 -21.19 24.58 -1.03
C LEU A 34 -22.52 24.47 -1.79
N GLU A 35 -22.57 25.02 -3.00
CA GLU A 35 -23.76 24.96 -3.86
C GLU A 35 -24.15 23.51 -4.20
N ASP A 36 -23.16 22.68 -4.53
CA ASP A 36 -23.37 21.27 -4.88
C ASP A 36 -23.86 20.46 -3.66
N VAL A 37 -23.29 20.68 -2.47
CA VAL A 37 -23.75 20.03 -1.23
C VAL A 37 -25.17 20.47 -0.87
N GLU A 38 -25.49 21.76 -0.96
CA GLU A 38 -26.86 22.25 -0.73
C GLU A 38 -27.86 21.67 -1.74
N SER A 39 -27.45 21.53 -3.00
CA SER A 39 -28.25 20.90 -4.05
C SER A 39 -28.45 19.41 -3.82
N ALA A 40 -27.41 18.71 -3.34
CA ALA A 40 -27.46 17.29 -3.01
C ALA A 40 -28.30 17.01 -1.75
N MET A 41 -28.36 17.96 -0.80
CA MET A 41 -29.19 17.85 0.40
C MET A 41 -30.70 17.84 0.12
N LYS A 42 -31.16 18.57 -0.91
CA LYS A 42 -32.59 18.64 -1.27
C LYS A 42 -33.21 17.26 -1.54
N PRO A 43 -32.71 16.43 -2.49
CA PRO A 43 -33.25 15.10 -2.72
C PRO A 43 -33.00 14.14 -1.56
N PHE A 44 -31.96 14.38 -0.75
CA PHE A 44 -31.69 13.57 0.45
C PHE A 44 -32.73 13.76 1.55
N ILE A 45 -33.17 15.01 1.79
CA ILE A 45 -34.24 15.30 2.75
C ILE A 45 -35.57 14.64 2.33
N VAL A 46 -35.92 14.73 1.04
CA VAL A 46 -37.12 14.05 0.51
C VAL A 46 -37.05 12.53 0.71
N LYS A 47 -35.85 11.95 0.53
CA LYS A 47 -35.62 10.53 0.79
C LYS A 47 -35.78 10.18 2.27
N LEU A 48 -35.28 11.02 3.17
CA LEU A 48 -35.41 10.86 4.62
C LEU A 48 -36.87 10.92 5.09
N GLU A 49 -37.66 11.85 4.55
CA GLU A 49 -39.07 12.01 4.90
C GLU A 49 -39.92 10.79 4.52
N LYS A 50 -39.57 10.13 3.40
CA LYS A 50 -40.22 8.93 2.89
C LYS A 50 -39.74 7.63 3.54
N GLU A 51 -38.69 7.66 4.37
CA GLU A 51 -38.18 6.46 5.04
C GLU A 51 -39.07 6.10 6.23
N GLU A 52 -39.53 4.85 6.25
CA GLU A 52 -40.44 4.30 7.27
C GLU A 52 -39.67 3.43 8.27
N ASP A 53 -38.55 2.85 7.86
CA ASP A 53 -37.70 2.03 8.72
C ASP A 53 -37.01 2.89 9.80
N PRO A 54 -37.26 2.63 11.11
CA PRO A 54 -36.74 3.47 12.19
C PRO A 54 -35.21 3.57 12.21
N ASP A 55 -34.52 2.47 11.91
CA ASP A 55 -33.06 2.40 11.98
C ASP A 55 -32.42 3.17 10.83
N LYS A 56 -32.89 2.96 9.59
CA LYS A 56 -32.44 3.74 8.42
C LYS A 56 -32.79 5.21 8.56
N LYS A 57 -33.97 5.53 9.09
CA LYS A 57 -34.37 6.91 9.34
C LYS A 57 -33.45 7.57 10.37
N GLY A 58 -33.13 6.87 11.46
CA GLY A 58 -32.16 7.31 12.46
C GLY A 58 -30.78 7.56 11.85
N MET A 59 -30.31 6.68 10.95
CA MET A 59 -29.07 6.88 10.21
C MET A 59 -29.12 8.13 9.31
N TYR A 60 -30.20 8.33 8.55
CA TYR A 60 -30.35 9.50 7.68
C TYR A 60 -30.43 10.81 8.46
N VAL A 61 -31.07 10.81 9.64
CA VAL A 61 -31.09 11.98 10.54
C VAL A 61 -29.68 12.33 11.02
N LYS A 62 -28.87 11.32 11.40
CA LYS A 62 -27.46 11.54 11.79
C LYS A 62 -26.63 12.12 10.64
N ILE A 63 -26.80 11.61 9.41
CA ILE A 63 -26.11 12.14 8.21
C ILE A 63 -26.53 13.59 7.96
N LYS A 64 -27.84 13.89 7.97
CA LYS A 64 -28.36 15.25 7.80
C LYS A 64 -27.73 16.22 8.81
N ALA A 65 -27.78 15.87 10.10
CA ALA A 65 -27.25 16.71 11.17
C ALA A 65 -25.74 16.95 11.00
N LYS A 66 -24.99 15.93 10.56
CA LYS A 66 -23.55 16.02 10.29
C LYS A 66 -23.26 17.01 9.15
N VAL A 67 -24.00 16.93 8.04
CA VAL A 67 -23.81 17.81 6.88
C VAL A 67 -24.24 19.25 7.19
N GLU A 68 -25.36 19.45 7.89
CA GLU A 68 -25.84 20.77 8.29
C GLU A 68 -24.84 21.47 9.22
N LYS A 69 -24.26 20.71 10.16
CA LYS A 69 -23.18 21.20 11.02
C LYS A 69 -21.99 21.66 10.18
N ALA A 70 -21.49 20.82 9.27
CA ALA A 70 -20.37 21.18 8.40
C ALA A 70 -20.68 22.43 7.55
N LEU A 71 -21.88 22.55 6.98
CA LEU A 71 -22.30 23.71 6.20
C LEU A 71 -22.28 25.00 7.04
N SER A 72 -22.79 24.95 8.27
CA SER A 72 -22.80 26.12 9.16
C SER A 72 -21.40 26.56 9.59
N GLU A 73 -20.51 25.62 9.91
CA GLU A 73 -19.14 25.91 10.33
C GLU A 73 -18.29 26.45 9.18
N VAL A 74 -18.45 25.90 7.97
CA VAL A 74 -17.76 26.38 6.76
C VAL A 74 -18.17 27.81 6.40
N LYS A 75 -19.44 28.18 6.60
CA LYS A 75 -19.93 29.55 6.40
C LYS A 75 -19.38 30.54 7.43
N ALA A 76 -18.97 30.06 8.61
CA ALA A 76 -18.42 30.88 9.68
C ALA A 76 -16.88 30.95 9.69
N SER A 77 -16.21 30.05 8.98
CA SER A 77 -14.74 29.93 8.96
C SER A 77 -14.09 30.87 7.94
N GLN A 78 -12.88 31.35 8.27
CA GLN A 78 -12.02 32.12 7.35
C GLN A 78 -10.94 31.26 6.67
N ASP A 79 -10.75 30.00 7.10
CA ASP A 79 -9.79 29.07 6.49
C ASP A 79 -10.48 28.26 5.38
N GLU A 80 -10.26 28.64 4.13
CA GLU A 80 -10.87 27.96 2.97
C GLU A 80 -10.35 26.53 2.77
N GLY A 81 -9.11 26.23 3.15
CA GLY A 81 -8.48 24.93 2.94
C GLY A 81 -9.05 23.86 3.86
N GLN A 82 -9.05 24.13 5.16
CA GLN A 82 -9.62 23.20 6.15
C GLN A 82 -11.14 23.07 5.99
N SER A 83 -11.82 24.16 5.65
CA SER A 83 -13.27 24.17 5.42
C SER A 83 -13.66 23.31 4.22
N ARG A 84 -12.87 23.33 3.16
CA ARG A 84 -13.08 22.47 2.00
C ARG A 84 -12.95 20.99 2.34
N GLU A 85 -11.86 20.61 3.01
CA GLU A 85 -11.60 19.22 3.37
C GLU A 85 -12.75 18.67 4.23
N ARG A 86 -13.13 19.42 5.26
CA ARG A 86 -14.22 19.05 6.15
C ARG A 86 -15.56 18.89 5.43
N LEU A 87 -15.92 19.84 4.56
CA LEU A 87 -17.16 19.78 3.81
C LEU A 87 -17.21 18.57 2.86
N CYS A 88 -16.07 18.25 2.22
CA CYS A 88 -15.97 17.09 1.36
C CYS A 88 -16.16 15.79 2.16
N VAL A 89 -15.51 15.66 3.32
CA VAL A 89 -15.60 14.48 4.20
C VAL A 89 -17.00 14.31 4.77
N ASP A 90 -17.57 15.37 5.33
CA ASP A 90 -18.86 15.30 6.03
C ASP A 90 -20.03 15.23 5.04
N GLY A 91 -19.91 15.88 3.87
CA GLY A 91 -20.88 15.85 2.78
C GLY A 91 -20.79 14.62 1.87
N LYS A 92 -19.80 13.75 2.07
CA LYS A 92 -19.49 12.64 1.14
C LYS A 92 -20.69 11.78 0.78
N ASP A 93 -21.47 11.33 1.75
CA ASP A 93 -22.58 10.39 1.51
C ASP A 93 -23.68 11.02 0.65
N VAL A 94 -23.99 12.30 0.91
CA VAL A 94 -25.02 13.05 0.19
C VAL A 94 -24.54 13.40 -1.22
N LEU A 95 -23.29 13.86 -1.35
CA LEU A 95 -22.66 14.14 -2.64
C LEU A 95 -22.55 12.88 -3.51
N CYS A 96 -22.15 11.74 -2.95
CA CYS A 96 -22.03 10.49 -3.69
C CYS A 96 -23.37 10.06 -4.30
N ASP A 97 -24.48 10.08 -3.54
CA ASP A 97 -25.80 9.68 -4.07
C ASP A 97 -26.31 10.68 -5.11
N TRP A 98 -26.01 11.98 -4.96
CA TRP A 98 -26.39 13.00 -5.95
C TRP A 98 -25.57 12.93 -7.24
N LEU A 99 -24.25 12.75 -7.14
CA LEU A 99 -23.36 12.57 -8.29
C LEU A 99 -23.76 11.30 -9.07
N ASP A 100 -24.06 10.21 -8.37
CA ASP A 100 -24.50 8.95 -8.97
C ASP A 100 -25.82 9.10 -9.75
N LYS A 101 -26.78 9.85 -9.19
CA LYS A 101 -28.05 10.15 -9.87
C LYS A 101 -27.88 11.04 -11.09
N THR A 102 -26.92 11.96 -11.06
CA THR A 102 -26.73 12.98 -12.10
C THR A 102 -25.83 12.49 -13.23
N HIS A 103 -24.74 11.81 -12.90
CA HIS A 103 -23.68 11.40 -13.83
C HIS A 103 -23.46 9.89 -13.87
N GLY A 104 -24.21 9.08 -13.12
CA GLY A 104 -24.02 7.63 -13.09
C GLY A 104 -24.27 6.94 -14.44
N SER A 105 -25.12 7.52 -15.30
CA SER A 105 -25.36 7.03 -16.67
C SER A 105 -24.19 7.31 -17.62
N GLU A 106 -23.29 8.24 -17.27
CA GLU A 106 -22.11 8.58 -18.08
C GLU A 106 -20.96 7.57 -17.86
N VAL A 107 -21.03 6.79 -16.77
CA VAL A 107 -19.99 5.81 -16.41
C VAL A 107 -20.18 4.53 -17.24
N THR A 108 -19.34 4.36 -18.25
CA THR A 108 -19.39 3.25 -19.21
C THR A 108 -18.21 2.27 -19.09
N ASP A 109 -17.19 2.62 -18.31
CA ASP A 109 -16.02 1.75 -18.10
C ASP A 109 -16.30 0.69 -17.03
N ASN A 110 -16.44 -0.56 -17.46
CA ASN A 110 -16.72 -1.68 -16.59
C ASN A 110 -15.60 -1.98 -15.57
N SER A 111 -14.36 -1.56 -15.83
CA SER A 111 -13.23 -1.81 -14.92
C SER A 111 -13.42 -1.11 -13.56
N ILE A 112 -14.21 -0.04 -13.53
CA ILE A 112 -14.55 0.70 -12.31
C ILE A 112 -15.25 -0.20 -11.30
N PHE A 113 -16.11 -1.11 -11.76
CA PHE A 113 -16.89 -1.99 -10.88
C PHE A 113 -16.04 -3.10 -10.26
N ALA A 114 -14.92 -3.47 -10.89
CA ALA A 114 -13.96 -4.43 -10.35
C ALA A 114 -13.01 -3.81 -9.32
N ARG A 115 -12.81 -2.49 -9.34
CA ARG A 115 -11.86 -1.80 -8.46
C ARG A 115 -12.20 -1.92 -6.98
N LEU A 116 -13.49 -1.89 -6.64
CA LEU A 116 -13.93 -1.99 -5.24
C LEU A 116 -13.73 -3.41 -4.66
N PRO A 117 -14.16 -4.49 -5.34
CA PRO A 117 -13.78 -5.86 -4.96
C PRO A 117 -12.27 -6.04 -4.86
N GLN A 118 -11.50 -5.64 -5.88
CA GLN A 118 -10.04 -5.76 -5.89
C GLN A 118 -9.39 -5.07 -4.69
N PHE A 119 -9.84 -3.88 -4.33
CA PHE A 119 -9.34 -3.16 -3.15
C PHE A 119 -9.51 -3.98 -1.87
N PHE A 120 -10.71 -4.55 -1.65
CA PHE A 120 -10.97 -5.34 -0.44
C PHE A 120 -10.32 -6.73 -0.48
N GLU A 121 -10.19 -7.34 -1.66
CA GLU A 121 -9.41 -8.57 -1.84
C GLU A 121 -7.94 -8.34 -1.49
N GLU A 122 -7.33 -7.26 -2.00
CA GLU A 122 -5.97 -6.88 -1.66
C GLU A 122 -5.79 -6.59 -0.16
N ASP A 123 -6.74 -5.89 0.46
CA ASP A 123 -6.71 -5.59 1.90
C ASP A 123 -6.83 -6.87 2.73
N PHE A 124 -7.74 -7.76 2.36
CA PHE A 124 -7.89 -9.08 2.96
C PHE A 124 -6.60 -9.90 2.85
N HIS A 125 -5.98 -9.95 1.67
CA HIS A 125 -4.74 -10.69 1.47
C HIS A 125 -3.59 -10.14 2.35
N LYS A 126 -3.47 -8.82 2.48
CA LYS A 126 -2.48 -8.20 3.39
C LYS A 126 -2.72 -8.59 4.84
N ASP A 127 -3.96 -8.57 5.30
CA ASP A 127 -4.31 -8.95 6.66
C ASP A 127 -4.04 -10.46 6.90
N MET A 128 -4.34 -11.31 5.92
CA MET A 128 -4.03 -12.75 6.00
C MET A 128 -2.53 -13.03 5.99
N GLU A 129 -1.74 -12.30 5.19
CA GLU A 129 -0.28 -12.38 5.19
C GLU A 129 0.29 -11.99 6.57
N ALA A 130 -0.17 -10.87 7.14
CA ALA A 130 0.26 -10.40 8.45
C ALA A 130 -0.09 -11.41 9.56
N LEU A 131 -1.28 -12.02 9.48
CA LEU A 131 -1.73 -13.03 10.42
C LEU A 131 -0.93 -14.33 10.30
N ASN A 132 -0.67 -14.79 9.07
CA ASN A 132 0.16 -15.97 8.84
C ASN A 132 1.58 -15.77 9.36
N GLU A 133 2.17 -14.61 9.06
CA GLU A 133 3.50 -14.22 9.55
C GLU A 133 3.56 -14.19 11.08
N PHE A 134 2.53 -13.66 11.74
CA PHE A 134 2.40 -13.71 13.20
C PHE A 134 2.38 -15.16 13.72
N PHE A 135 1.56 -16.04 13.15
CA PHE A 135 1.49 -17.44 13.56
C PHE A 135 2.82 -18.18 13.38
N LEU A 136 3.53 -17.95 12.29
CA LEU A 136 4.85 -18.55 12.05
C LEU A 136 5.88 -18.12 13.10
N ASN A 137 5.86 -16.84 13.49
CA ASN A 137 6.73 -16.34 14.57
C ASN A 137 6.38 -16.97 15.91
N VAL A 138 5.09 -17.10 16.25
CA VAL A 138 4.65 -17.76 17.48
C VAL A 138 5.03 -19.24 17.46
N LYS A 139 4.77 -19.99 16.38
CA LYS A 139 5.18 -21.39 16.23
C LYS A 139 6.68 -21.57 16.46
N ASN A 140 7.51 -20.72 15.85
CA ASN A 140 8.95 -20.78 16.06
C ASN A 140 9.33 -20.58 17.53
N LEU A 141 8.74 -19.58 18.21
CA LEU A 141 8.95 -19.37 19.65
C LEU A 141 8.51 -20.59 20.46
N LEU A 142 7.36 -21.18 20.14
CA LEU A 142 6.85 -22.35 20.84
C LEU A 142 7.74 -23.59 20.67
N ARG A 143 8.53 -23.65 19.61
CA ARG A 143 9.45 -24.74 19.36
C ARG A 143 10.81 -24.54 20.02
N THR A 144 11.28 -23.29 20.11
CA THR A 144 12.62 -22.98 20.63
C THR A 144 12.66 -22.72 22.14
N THR A 145 11.50 -22.48 22.76
CA THR A 145 11.40 -22.26 24.22
C THR A 145 10.85 -23.49 24.95
N PRO A 146 11.25 -23.73 26.21
CA PRO A 146 10.65 -24.77 27.02
C PRO A 146 9.17 -24.50 27.31
N GLY A 147 8.32 -25.52 27.17
CA GLY A 147 6.89 -25.41 27.49
C GLY A 147 6.51 -25.88 28.91
N THR A 148 7.41 -26.61 29.57
CA THR A 148 7.15 -27.22 30.88
C THR A 148 8.41 -27.19 31.77
N GLY A 149 8.21 -27.39 33.08
CA GLY A 149 9.29 -27.43 34.06
C GLY A 149 9.85 -26.07 34.46
N VAL A 150 10.94 -26.06 35.22
CA VAL A 150 11.56 -24.84 35.77
C VAL A 150 12.08 -23.92 34.67
N ALA A 151 12.57 -24.48 33.55
CA ALA A 151 13.06 -23.72 32.42
C ALA A 151 11.95 -22.99 31.63
N ALA A 152 10.68 -23.36 31.83
CA ALA A 152 9.53 -22.66 31.26
C ALA A 152 8.99 -21.54 32.17
N PHE A 153 9.52 -21.42 33.40
CA PHE A 153 9.11 -20.36 34.30
C PHE A 153 9.74 -19.03 33.87
N GLU A 154 8.88 -18.07 33.54
CA GLU A 154 9.28 -16.70 33.21
C GLU A 154 8.54 -15.72 34.11
N LYS A 155 9.32 -14.89 34.83
CA LYS A 155 8.75 -13.79 35.60
C LYS A 155 8.32 -12.68 34.64
N TRP A 156 7.06 -12.25 34.75
CA TRP A 156 6.52 -11.17 33.93
C TRP A 156 7.24 -9.86 34.23
N ASN A 157 7.66 -9.20 33.17
CA ASN A 157 8.16 -7.83 33.19
C ASN A 157 7.02 -6.83 32.83
N PRO A 158 7.28 -5.50 32.92
CA PRO A 158 6.25 -4.50 32.61
C PRO A 158 5.69 -4.58 31.18
N GLU A 159 6.50 -4.96 30.18
CA GLU A 159 6.04 -5.12 28.79
C GLU A 159 5.11 -6.34 28.65
N ASP A 160 5.40 -7.43 29.36
CA ASP A 160 4.56 -8.63 29.38
C ASP A 160 3.18 -8.30 29.99
N VAL A 161 3.18 -7.54 31.09
CA VAL A 161 1.95 -7.09 31.76
C VAL A 161 1.12 -6.20 30.82
N GLU A 162 1.77 -5.27 30.12
CA GLU A 162 1.10 -4.36 29.19
C GLU A 162 0.52 -5.11 27.98
N LEU A 163 1.27 -6.05 27.38
CA LEU A 163 0.74 -6.87 26.28
C LEU A 163 -0.45 -7.73 26.73
N ASN A 164 -0.36 -8.36 27.91
CA ASN A 164 -1.46 -9.15 28.44
C ASN A 164 -2.70 -8.30 28.73
N LYS A 165 -2.51 -7.06 29.22
CA LYS A 165 -3.61 -6.10 29.41
C LYS A 165 -4.27 -5.75 28.08
N LYS A 166 -3.49 -5.43 27.04
CA LYS A 166 -4.02 -5.18 25.69
C LYS A 166 -4.79 -6.39 25.16
N TYR A 167 -4.26 -7.60 25.34
CA TYR A 167 -4.96 -8.84 24.98
C TYR A 167 -6.34 -8.95 25.66
N LEU A 168 -6.43 -8.71 26.96
CA LEU A 168 -7.71 -8.75 27.68
C LEU A 168 -8.68 -7.67 27.18
N GLN A 169 -8.19 -6.45 26.98
CA GLN A 169 -9.01 -5.35 26.43
C GLN A 169 -9.53 -5.66 25.03
N THR A 170 -8.71 -6.27 24.17
CA THR A 170 -9.15 -6.74 22.85
C THR A 170 -10.25 -7.78 22.95
N LYS A 171 -10.18 -8.71 23.92
CA LYS A 171 -11.26 -9.70 24.10
C LYS A 171 -12.58 -9.04 24.46
N ASP A 172 -12.56 -8.06 25.35
CA ASP A 172 -13.74 -7.31 25.75
C ASP A 172 -14.29 -6.52 24.56
N ALA A 173 -13.43 -5.80 23.83
CA ALA A 173 -13.82 -5.03 22.64
C ALA A 173 -14.41 -5.91 21.52
N VAL A 174 -13.83 -7.09 21.28
CA VAL A 174 -14.37 -8.06 20.31
C VAL A 174 -15.73 -8.56 20.77
N HIS A 175 -15.89 -8.88 22.05
CA HIS A 175 -17.18 -9.32 22.58
C HIS A 175 -18.26 -8.24 22.43
N GLU A 176 -17.95 -7.00 22.79
CA GLU A 176 -18.85 -5.85 22.62
C GLU A 176 -19.23 -5.64 21.15
N ALA A 177 -18.26 -5.70 20.24
CA ALA A 177 -18.51 -5.57 18.81
C ALA A 177 -19.41 -6.69 18.26
N LEU A 178 -19.21 -7.94 18.69
CA LEU A 178 -20.04 -9.06 18.23
C LEU A 178 -21.45 -9.01 18.84
N CYS A 179 -21.62 -8.45 20.03
CA CYS A 179 -22.93 -8.18 20.63
C CYS A 179 -23.67 -7.03 19.91
N ASP A 180 -22.95 -6.09 19.30
CA ASP A 180 -23.50 -5.02 18.48
C ASP A 180 -23.73 -5.47 17.02
N ASN A 181 -24.87 -6.13 16.78
CA ASN A 181 -25.31 -6.56 15.45
C ASN A 181 -24.25 -7.39 14.67
N VAL A 182 -23.49 -8.23 15.38
CA VAL A 182 -22.43 -9.07 14.81
C VAL A 182 -21.45 -8.23 13.98
N ASN A 183 -20.95 -7.14 14.55
CA ASN A 183 -20.00 -6.25 13.89
C ASN A 183 -18.62 -6.92 13.75
N THR A 184 -18.50 -7.79 12.76
CA THR A 184 -17.28 -8.54 12.44
C THR A 184 -16.15 -7.61 12.02
N ARG A 185 -16.46 -6.47 11.40
CA ARG A 185 -15.46 -5.48 11.00
C ARG A 185 -14.69 -4.95 12.20
N THR A 186 -15.38 -4.41 13.19
CA THR A 186 -14.73 -3.85 14.40
C THR A 186 -14.03 -4.94 15.21
N ALA A 187 -14.59 -6.16 15.24
CA ALA A 187 -13.92 -7.30 15.85
C ALA A 187 -12.58 -7.63 15.15
N LEU A 188 -12.55 -7.73 13.81
CA LEU A 188 -11.33 -7.99 13.05
C LEU A 188 -10.32 -6.85 13.13
N GLU A 189 -10.76 -5.59 13.11
CA GLU A 189 -9.91 -4.41 13.33
C GLU A 189 -9.20 -4.50 14.70
N SER A 190 -9.94 -4.87 15.75
CA SER A 190 -9.38 -5.06 17.11
C SER A 190 -8.35 -6.19 17.16
N LEU A 191 -8.55 -7.29 16.41
CA LEU A 191 -7.57 -8.36 16.30
C LEU A 191 -6.32 -7.92 15.54
N ARG A 192 -6.47 -7.17 14.45
CA ARG A 192 -5.34 -6.64 13.68
C ARG A 192 -4.47 -5.73 14.52
N GLU A 193 -5.07 -4.87 15.33
CA GLU A 193 -4.35 -4.03 16.29
C GLU A 193 -3.58 -4.88 17.31
N LEU A 194 -4.21 -5.91 17.90
CA LEU A 194 -3.54 -6.83 18.83
C LEU A 194 -2.35 -7.56 18.20
N ILE A 195 -2.48 -7.99 16.94
CA ILE A 195 -1.37 -8.62 16.18
C ILE A 195 -0.21 -7.62 16.02
N GLY A 196 -0.52 -6.37 15.67
CA GLY A 196 0.47 -5.29 15.58
C GLY A 196 1.22 -5.09 16.90
N GLU A 197 0.49 -5.03 18.01
CA GLU A 197 1.05 -4.89 19.36
C GLU A 197 1.91 -6.08 19.77
N ALA A 198 1.48 -7.30 19.45
CA ALA A 198 2.26 -8.51 19.70
C ALA A 198 3.55 -8.54 18.86
N ASN A 199 3.51 -8.10 17.61
CA ASN A 199 4.68 -7.99 16.74
C ASN A 199 5.68 -6.95 17.26
N ILE A 200 5.20 -5.78 17.72
CA ILE A 200 6.04 -4.76 18.36
C ILE A 200 6.69 -5.32 19.63
N TYR A 201 5.92 -6.02 20.46
CA TYR A 201 6.45 -6.68 21.65
C TYR A 201 7.56 -7.70 21.33
N MET A 202 7.35 -8.56 20.32
CA MET A 202 8.37 -9.52 19.89
C MET A 202 9.63 -8.83 19.35
N ALA A 203 9.47 -7.73 18.60
CA ALA A 203 10.58 -6.94 18.08
C ALA A 203 11.38 -6.26 19.20
N ASN A 204 10.69 -5.68 20.20
CA ASN A 204 11.32 -5.04 21.36
C ASN A 204 12.10 -6.05 22.20
N ALA A 205 11.50 -7.21 22.49
CA ALA A 205 12.17 -8.31 23.19
C ALA A 205 13.44 -8.74 22.43
N ARG A 206 13.36 -8.90 21.10
CA ARG A 206 14.52 -9.21 20.26
C ARG A 206 15.60 -8.12 20.34
N GLY A 207 15.22 -6.85 20.27
CA GLY A 207 16.14 -5.71 20.40
C GLY A 207 16.84 -5.66 21.76
N ALA A 208 16.17 -6.11 22.81
CA ALA A 208 16.71 -6.24 24.17
C ALA A 208 17.47 -7.56 24.41
N ASN A 209 17.67 -8.40 23.39
CA ASN A 209 18.26 -9.74 23.50
C ASN A 209 17.55 -10.61 24.56
N ARG A 210 16.23 -10.45 24.68
CA ARG A 210 15.35 -11.13 25.62
C ARG A 210 14.40 -12.07 24.87
N THR A 211 14.12 -13.22 25.45
CA THR A 211 13.09 -14.12 24.95
C THR A 211 11.69 -13.53 25.24
N PRO A 212 10.82 -13.38 24.22
CA PRO A 212 9.42 -12.99 24.42
C PRO A 212 8.67 -14.05 25.23
N ASN A 213 7.65 -13.63 25.99
CA ASN A 213 6.88 -14.54 26.82
C ASN A 213 6.05 -15.50 25.99
N ARG A 214 6.42 -16.78 26.08
CA ARG A 214 5.80 -17.90 25.35
C ARG A 214 4.30 -17.96 25.55
N MET A 215 3.85 -17.86 26.80
CA MET A 215 2.46 -18.14 27.18
C MET A 215 1.50 -17.04 26.70
N ILE A 216 1.89 -15.77 26.83
CA ILE A 216 1.07 -14.65 26.36
C ILE A 216 0.87 -14.75 24.84
N LEU A 217 1.94 -14.99 24.08
CA LEU A 217 1.86 -15.12 22.63
C LEU A 217 1.07 -16.36 22.20
N LYS A 218 1.20 -17.50 22.91
CA LYS A 218 0.36 -18.68 22.69
C LYS A 218 -1.12 -18.35 22.87
N ASN A 219 -1.47 -17.67 23.96
CA ASN A 219 -2.86 -17.33 24.28
C ASN A 219 -3.47 -16.40 23.22
N ILE A 220 -2.72 -15.40 22.75
CA ILE A 220 -3.16 -14.49 21.68
C ILE A 220 -3.40 -15.29 20.39
N ALA A 221 -2.46 -16.13 19.99
CA ALA A 221 -2.59 -16.95 18.78
C ALA A 221 -3.78 -17.92 18.84
N SER A 222 -3.96 -18.61 19.96
CA SER A 222 -5.11 -19.51 20.16
C SER A 222 -6.44 -18.77 20.17
N TYR A 223 -6.51 -17.54 20.71
CA TYR A 223 -7.73 -16.74 20.66
C TYR A 223 -8.08 -16.29 19.24
N ILE A 224 -7.09 -15.87 18.45
CA ILE A 224 -7.31 -15.51 17.05
C ILE A 224 -7.78 -16.73 16.25
N MET A 225 -7.14 -17.90 16.42
CA MET A 225 -7.59 -19.15 15.80
C MET A 225 -9.03 -19.51 16.17
N TYR A 226 -9.39 -19.37 17.45
CA TYR A 226 -10.76 -19.57 17.90
C TYR A 226 -11.75 -18.65 17.17
N LEU A 227 -11.43 -17.36 17.01
CA LEU A 227 -12.30 -16.44 16.30
C LEU A 227 -12.40 -16.75 14.81
N LEU A 228 -11.31 -17.14 14.15
CA LEU A 228 -11.37 -17.61 12.76
C LEU A 228 -12.26 -18.83 12.61
N LYS A 229 -12.24 -19.76 13.57
CA LYS A 229 -13.16 -20.90 13.63
C LYS A 229 -14.61 -20.45 13.83
N VAL A 230 -14.86 -19.51 14.75
CA VAL A 230 -16.20 -18.93 14.97
C VAL A 230 -16.73 -18.24 13.71
N PHE A 231 -15.87 -17.55 12.96
CA PHE A 231 -16.23 -16.92 11.69
C PHE A 231 -16.30 -17.90 10.51
N GLY A 232 -15.96 -19.18 10.71
CA GLY A 232 -15.99 -20.21 9.67
C GLY A 232 -14.87 -20.09 8.63
N ALA A 233 -13.78 -19.40 8.94
CA ALA A 233 -12.63 -19.24 8.04
C ALA A 233 -11.68 -20.46 8.06
N ILE A 234 -11.72 -21.27 9.13
CA ILE A 234 -10.89 -22.47 9.29
C ILE A 234 -11.77 -23.64 9.76
N GLU A 235 -11.68 -24.77 9.08
CA GLU A 235 -12.46 -25.99 9.38
C GLU A 235 -11.70 -26.99 10.27
N VAL A 236 -10.36 -26.92 10.29
CA VAL A 236 -9.48 -27.92 10.91
C VAL A 236 -9.07 -27.53 12.33
N GLU A 237 -8.99 -28.52 13.23
CA GLU A 237 -8.40 -28.37 14.56
C GLU A 237 -6.86 -28.37 14.47
N GLU A 238 -6.29 -27.28 13.96
CA GLU A 238 -4.87 -26.98 14.17
C GLU A 238 -4.68 -26.15 15.46
N GLU A 239 -3.60 -26.41 16.20
CA GLU A 239 -3.34 -25.71 17.47
C GLU A 239 -3.03 -24.22 17.22
N ILE A 240 -2.23 -23.91 16.18
CA ILE A 240 -1.88 -22.55 15.72
C ILE A 240 -1.56 -22.61 14.21
N GLY A 241 -2.05 -21.66 13.42
CA GLY A 241 -1.68 -21.50 12.00
C GLY A 241 -2.80 -21.85 11.02
N PHE A 242 -2.52 -21.64 9.73
CA PHE A 242 -3.42 -22.05 8.66
C PHE A 242 -3.11 -23.48 8.19
N PRO A 243 -4.14 -24.29 7.90
CA PRO A 243 -3.93 -25.64 7.41
C PRO A 243 -3.19 -25.62 6.08
N GLN A 244 -2.10 -26.39 6.02
CA GLN A 244 -1.40 -26.60 4.75
C GLN A 244 -2.28 -27.44 3.84
N SER A 245 -2.25 -27.14 2.54
CA SER A 245 -3.09 -27.70 1.46
C SER A 245 -2.98 -29.22 1.26
N THR A 246 -2.25 -29.95 2.10
CA THR A 246 -2.05 -31.40 1.99
C THR A 246 -3.00 -32.18 2.89
N THR A 247 -3.75 -33.09 2.26
CA THR A 247 -4.79 -33.95 2.84
C THR A 247 -4.25 -35.05 3.79
N GLN A 248 -3.05 -34.90 4.33
CA GLN A 248 -2.41 -35.91 5.18
C GLN A 248 -2.14 -35.38 6.60
N ASN A 249 -2.79 -36.01 7.58
CA ASN A 249 -2.62 -35.87 9.03
C ASN A 249 -1.20 -36.19 9.56
N VAL A 250 -0.19 -36.28 8.70
CA VAL A 250 1.20 -36.42 9.15
C VAL A 250 1.69 -35.02 9.45
N ASN A 251 2.14 -34.79 10.68
CA ASN A 251 2.78 -33.54 11.08
C ASN A 251 4.16 -33.44 10.39
N ILE A 252 4.17 -33.11 9.09
CA ILE A 252 5.37 -32.97 8.25
C ILE A 252 6.33 -31.97 8.92
N GLU A 253 5.78 -30.94 9.56
CA GLU A 253 6.53 -29.99 10.37
C GLU A 253 7.33 -30.71 11.46
N GLU A 254 6.71 -31.52 12.30
CA GLU A 254 7.42 -32.28 13.36
C GLU A 254 8.49 -33.23 12.81
N ALA A 255 8.24 -33.88 11.67
CA ALA A 255 9.19 -34.81 11.05
C ALA A 255 10.42 -34.10 10.45
N VAL A 256 10.23 -32.94 9.84
CA VAL A 256 11.28 -32.24 9.07
C VAL A 256 12.06 -31.25 9.95
N MET A 257 11.45 -30.76 11.03
CA MET A 257 12.05 -29.73 11.89
C MET A 257 13.40 -30.09 12.51
N PRO A 258 13.68 -31.32 12.99
CA PRO A 258 15.00 -31.67 13.52
C PRO A 258 16.11 -31.50 12.47
N PHE A 259 15.84 -31.87 11.22
CA PHE A 259 16.77 -31.73 10.11
C PHE A 259 17.01 -30.26 9.74
N LEU A 260 15.93 -29.46 9.68
CA LEU A 260 16.04 -28.03 9.41
C LEU A 260 16.78 -27.29 10.50
N SER A 261 16.56 -27.63 11.76
CA SER A 261 17.30 -27.05 12.90
C SER A 261 18.79 -27.39 12.84
N ALA A 262 19.15 -28.65 12.58
CA ALA A 262 20.54 -29.06 12.42
C ALA A 262 21.23 -28.35 11.25
N PHE A 263 20.52 -28.24 10.12
CA PHE A 263 21.03 -27.56 8.92
C PHE A 263 21.17 -26.05 9.11
N ALA A 264 20.19 -25.42 9.77
CA ALA A 264 20.25 -24.00 10.11
C ALA A 264 21.43 -23.68 11.03
N GLN A 265 21.68 -24.53 12.04
CA GLN A 265 22.84 -24.38 12.91
C GLN A 265 24.15 -24.55 12.14
N PHE A 266 24.27 -25.61 11.32
CA PHE A 266 25.44 -25.82 10.48
C PHE A 266 25.74 -24.62 9.56
N ARG A 267 24.70 -24.07 8.91
CA ARG A 267 24.85 -22.87 8.07
C ARG A 267 25.33 -21.67 8.88
N GLU A 268 24.81 -21.46 10.10
CA GLU A 268 25.22 -20.33 10.94
C GLU A 268 26.68 -20.46 11.41
N ASP A 269 27.13 -21.67 11.75
CA ASP A 269 28.52 -21.94 12.09
C ASP A 269 29.44 -21.66 10.89
N VAL A 270 29.06 -22.13 9.69
CA VAL A 270 29.78 -21.85 8.44
C VAL A 270 29.81 -20.35 8.12
N ARG A 271 28.69 -19.65 8.31
CA ARG A 271 28.58 -18.19 8.09
C ARG A 271 29.48 -17.41 9.04
N THR A 272 29.52 -17.81 10.31
CA THR A 272 30.37 -17.19 11.34
C THR A 272 31.84 -17.31 10.98
N ILE A 273 32.31 -18.54 10.71
CA ILE A 273 33.71 -18.80 10.31
C ILE A 273 34.05 -18.07 8.99
N SER A 274 33.13 -18.07 8.03
CA SER A 274 33.35 -17.44 6.73
C SER A 274 33.43 -15.91 6.81
N ARG A 275 32.73 -15.28 7.76
CA ARG A 275 32.85 -13.84 8.03
C ARG A 275 34.22 -13.49 8.60
N GLU A 276 34.72 -14.28 9.56
CA GLU A 276 36.06 -14.10 10.14
C GLU A 276 37.16 -14.24 9.08
N GLN A 277 37.03 -15.24 8.21
CA GLN A 277 37.99 -15.50 7.14
C GLN A 277 37.77 -14.65 5.86
N LYS A 278 36.74 -13.80 5.84
CA LYS A 278 36.34 -13.00 4.66
C LYS A 278 36.14 -13.86 3.40
N ALA A 279 35.65 -15.09 3.56
CA ALA A 279 35.43 -16.05 2.49
C ALA A 279 34.12 -15.71 1.73
N THR A 280 34.20 -14.70 0.86
CA THR A 280 33.02 -14.16 0.14
C THR A 280 32.32 -15.18 -0.75
N GLY A 281 33.04 -16.15 -1.31
CA GLY A 281 32.44 -17.22 -2.12
C GLY A 281 31.53 -18.14 -1.30
N ILE A 282 31.94 -18.50 -0.07
CA ILE A 282 31.15 -19.36 0.81
C ILE A 282 29.92 -18.60 1.32
N LEU A 283 30.08 -17.31 1.65
CA LEU A 283 28.96 -16.46 2.06
C LEU A 283 27.88 -16.39 0.96
N LYS A 284 28.29 -16.25 -0.32
CA LYS A 284 27.36 -16.28 -1.46
C LYS A 284 26.58 -17.60 -1.54
N LEU A 285 27.25 -18.75 -1.34
CA LEU A 285 26.57 -20.05 -1.34
C LEU A 285 25.58 -20.18 -0.17
N CYS A 286 25.92 -19.65 1.01
CA CYS A 286 25.01 -19.61 2.16
C CYS A 286 23.79 -18.71 1.91
N ASP A 287 23.95 -17.63 1.14
CA ASP A 287 22.87 -16.71 0.78
C ASP A 287 22.00 -17.34 -0.34
N GLU A 288 22.57 -17.95 -1.39
CA GLU A 288 21.85 -18.69 -2.44
C GLU A 288 21.00 -19.83 -1.85
N LEU A 289 21.57 -20.58 -0.92
CA LEU A 289 20.83 -21.62 -0.20
C LEU A 289 19.63 -21.05 0.57
N ARG A 290 19.79 -19.89 1.22
CA ARG A 290 18.74 -19.23 2.00
C ARG A 290 17.65 -18.63 1.13
N ASP A 291 18.04 -17.94 0.07
CA ASP A 291 17.16 -17.06 -0.71
C ASP A 291 16.58 -17.76 -1.95
N ASP A 292 17.26 -18.79 -2.47
CA ASP A 292 16.87 -19.44 -3.73
C ASP A 292 16.51 -20.92 -3.58
N VAL A 293 17.23 -21.69 -2.74
CA VAL A 293 17.04 -23.15 -2.63
C VAL A 293 15.97 -23.51 -1.60
N LEU A 294 16.11 -23.05 -0.35
CA LEU A 294 15.16 -23.36 0.73
C LEU A 294 13.72 -22.89 0.43
N PRO A 295 13.49 -21.72 -0.20
CA PRO A 295 12.13 -21.31 -0.56
C PRO A 295 11.45 -22.23 -1.57
N ASN A 296 12.21 -22.87 -2.49
CA ASN A 296 11.65 -23.86 -3.42
C ASN A 296 11.14 -25.13 -2.68
N LEU A 297 11.59 -25.33 -1.44
CA LEU A 297 11.21 -26.44 -0.58
C LEU A 297 10.15 -26.03 0.47
N GLY A 298 9.62 -24.81 0.40
CA GLY A 298 8.65 -24.32 1.41
C GLY A 298 9.30 -23.90 2.73
N VAL A 299 10.60 -23.60 2.74
CA VAL A 299 11.33 -23.24 3.96
C VAL A 299 11.85 -21.81 3.85
N ARG A 300 11.44 -20.94 4.77
CA ARG A 300 11.97 -19.58 4.93
C ARG A 300 12.89 -19.56 6.16
N LEU A 301 14.16 -19.23 5.93
CA LEU A 301 15.17 -19.10 6.97
C LEU A 301 15.47 -17.62 7.22
N GLU A 302 15.33 -17.18 8.46
CA GLU A 302 15.64 -15.81 8.88
C GLU A 302 16.89 -15.79 9.77
N ASP A 303 17.90 -15.06 9.30
CA ASP A 303 19.09 -14.76 10.09
C ASP A 303 18.66 -13.90 11.29
N GLY A 304 18.89 -14.39 12.52
CA GLY A 304 18.49 -13.73 13.76
C GLY A 304 19.48 -13.98 14.90
N ILE A 305 19.04 -13.75 16.14
CA ILE A 305 19.80 -14.17 17.33
C ILE A 305 19.81 -15.70 17.33
N SER A 306 20.97 -16.32 17.49
CA SER A 306 21.11 -17.78 17.52
C SER A 306 20.15 -18.40 18.56
N PRO A 307 19.33 -19.40 18.20
CA PRO A 307 19.31 -20.12 16.92
C PRO A 307 18.49 -19.42 15.80
N PRO A 308 18.80 -19.67 14.52
CA PRO A 308 18.08 -19.09 13.38
C PRO A 308 16.56 -19.38 13.42
N THR A 309 15.76 -18.43 12.92
CA THR A 309 14.31 -18.60 12.83
C THR A 309 13.98 -19.41 11.58
N ILE A 310 13.22 -20.50 11.74
CA ILE A 310 12.78 -21.37 10.64
C ILE A 310 11.26 -21.26 10.54
N LYS A 311 10.77 -20.96 9.34
CA LYS A 311 9.35 -20.87 9.02
C LYS A 311 9.03 -21.80 7.87
N LEU A 312 8.00 -22.62 8.05
CA LEU A 312 7.46 -23.48 6.99
C LEU A 312 6.30 -22.76 6.33
N VAL A 313 6.42 -22.54 5.02
CA VAL A 313 5.43 -21.84 4.21
C VAL A 313 5.16 -22.69 2.98
N ASP A 314 3.92 -22.67 2.50
CA ASP A 314 3.58 -23.38 1.28
C ASP A 314 4.47 -22.93 0.10
N ARG A 315 4.92 -23.90 -0.70
CA ARG A 315 5.85 -23.67 -1.81
C ARG A 315 5.25 -22.72 -2.84
N ASP A 316 3.98 -22.89 -3.20
CA ASP A 316 3.36 -22.08 -4.25
C ASP A 316 3.23 -20.62 -3.81
N THR A 317 3.00 -20.41 -2.51
CA THR A 317 3.01 -19.07 -1.90
C THR A 317 4.39 -18.41 -2.01
N LEU A 318 5.46 -19.12 -1.62
CA LEU A 318 6.83 -18.57 -1.73
C LEU A 318 7.25 -18.30 -3.17
N MET A 319 6.86 -19.16 -4.11
CA MET A 319 7.15 -18.96 -5.52
C MET A 319 6.43 -17.73 -6.09
N LYS A 320 5.16 -17.54 -5.72
CA LYS A 320 4.40 -16.34 -6.12
C LYS A 320 5.01 -15.06 -5.56
N GLU A 321 5.35 -15.04 -4.26
CA GLU A 321 6.05 -13.91 -3.64
C GLU A 321 7.38 -13.59 -4.36
N ARG A 322 8.14 -14.63 -4.73
CA ARG A 322 9.41 -14.50 -5.45
C ARG A 322 9.22 -13.93 -6.85
N GLU A 323 8.25 -14.45 -7.60
CA GLU A 323 7.92 -13.93 -8.93
C GLU A 323 7.49 -12.47 -8.87
N GLU A 324 6.66 -12.10 -7.89
CA GLU A 324 6.24 -10.71 -7.69
C GLU A 324 7.41 -9.81 -7.31
N LYS A 325 8.32 -10.28 -6.47
CA LYS A 325 9.54 -9.56 -6.10
C LYS A 325 10.44 -9.34 -7.31
N LEU A 326 10.68 -10.37 -8.12
CA LEU A 326 11.45 -10.28 -9.35
C LEU A 326 10.81 -9.30 -10.36
N LYS A 327 9.49 -9.37 -10.55
CA LYS A 327 8.74 -8.42 -11.39
C LYS A 327 8.86 -6.98 -10.88
N LYS A 328 8.74 -6.76 -9.56
CA LYS A 328 8.89 -5.43 -8.94
C LYS A 328 10.32 -4.90 -9.09
N GLU A 329 11.33 -5.73 -8.90
CA GLU A 329 12.74 -5.37 -9.07
C GLU A 329 13.06 -5.04 -10.53
N GLU A 330 12.54 -5.83 -11.47
CA GLU A 330 12.66 -5.57 -12.90
C GLU A 330 11.97 -4.27 -13.31
N LEU A 331 10.73 -4.02 -12.85
CA LEU A 331 10.02 -2.76 -13.08
C LEU A 331 10.82 -1.56 -12.55
N LYS A 332 11.37 -1.64 -11.33
CA LYS A 332 12.23 -0.60 -10.76
C LYS A 332 13.50 -0.39 -11.58
N ARG A 333 14.11 -1.48 -12.08
CA ARG A 333 15.30 -1.41 -12.95
C ARG A 333 14.97 -0.69 -14.25
N LEU A 334 13.87 -1.09 -14.91
CA LEU A 334 13.40 -0.47 -16.14
C LEU A 334 13.03 1.00 -15.95
N GLU A 335 12.39 1.36 -14.83
CA GLU A 335 12.06 2.76 -14.52
C GLU A 335 13.33 3.59 -14.28
N LYS A 336 14.31 3.05 -13.55
CA LYS A 336 15.61 3.70 -13.32
C LYS A 336 16.37 3.89 -14.64
N GLU A 337 16.32 2.90 -15.52
CA GLU A 337 16.95 2.97 -16.84
C GLU A 337 16.26 4.00 -17.75
N LYS A 338 14.92 4.04 -17.78
CA LYS A 338 14.16 5.08 -18.48
C LYS A 338 14.48 6.49 -17.98
N LYS A 339 14.51 6.70 -16.66
CA LYS A 339 14.88 8.00 -16.07
C LYS A 339 16.30 8.41 -16.42
N LYS A 340 17.24 7.47 -16.45
CA LYS A 340 18.62 7.72 -16.87
C LYS A 340 18.69 8.11 -18.34
N GLN A 341 18.02 7.38 -19.23
CA GLN A 341 17.95 7.70 -20.66
C GLN A 341 17.30 9.06 -20.92
N GLU A 342 16.20 9.40 -20.23
CA GLU A 342 15.56 10.71 -20.34
C GLU A 342 16.46 11.85 -19.84
N MET A 343 17.21 11.63 -18.76
CA MET A 343 18.16 12.62 -18.24
C MET A 343 19.36 12.80 -19.18
N GLU A 344 19.92 11.71 -19.71
CA GLU A 344 21.01 11.75 -20.70
C GLU A 344 20.55 12.41 -22.00
N ALA A 345 19.33 12.14 -22.48
CA ALA A 345 18.75 12.79 -23.65
C ALA A 345 18.52 14.29 -23.41
N LYS A 346 18.02 14.69 -22.24
CA LYS A 346 17.92 16.10 -21.86
C LYS A 346 19.30 16.76 -21.83
N LEU A 347 20.27 16.17 -21.13
CA LEU A 347 21.63 16.73 -21.05
C LEU A 347 22.30 16.82 -22.43
N ALA A 348 22.06 15.86 -23.31
CA ALA A 348 22.52 15.91 -24.69
C ALA A 348 21.85 17.03 -25.48
N GLN A 349 20.54 17.29 -25.28
CA GLN A 349 19.86 18.45 -25.86
C GLN A 349 20.42 19.77 -25.32
N GLU A 350 20.67 19.89 -24.01
CA GLU A 350 21.21 21.13 -23.41
C GLU A 350 22.65 21.44 -23.84
N LYS A 351 23.40 20.43 -24.32
CA LYS A 351 24.75 20.58 -24.89
C LYS A 351 24.77 21.06 -26.34
N ILE A 352 23.64 21.07 -27.04
CA ILE A 352 23.60 21.53 -28.44
C ILE A 352 23.73 23.05 -28.44
N PRO A 353 24.77 23.62 -29.09
CA PRO A 353 24.89 25.06 -29.20
C PRO A 353 23.69 25.66 -29.92
N PRO A 354 23.16 26.82 -29.48
CA PRO A 354 21.95 27.41 -30.05
C PRO A 354 22.05 27.65 -31.57
N TRP A 355 23.23 28.05 -32.05
CA TRP A 355 23.50 28.28 -33.47
C TRP A 355 23.61 27.00 -34.32
N GLU A 356 23.65 25.82 -33.70
CA GLU A 356 23.60 24.52 -34.39
C GLU A 356 22.22 23.85 -34.32
N LEU A 357 21.30 24.38 -33.50
CA LEU A 357 20.01 23.78 -33.18
C LEU A 357 19.18 23.44 -34.44
N PHE A 358 19.14 24.36 -35.40
CA PHE A 358 18.35 24.19 -36.63
C PHE A 358 19.20 23.74 -37.83
N LYS A 359 20.53 23.82 -37.76
CA LYS A 359 21.43 23.47 -38.86
C LYS A 359 21.46 21.97 -39.18
N LYS A 360 21.06 21.14 -38.22
CA LYS A 360 20.93 19.68 -38.39
C LYS A 360 19.60 19.25 -38.99
N GLU A 361 18.63 20.16 -39.13
CA GLU A 361 17.31 19.90 -39.74
C GLU A 361 17.31 20.28 -41.23
N THR A 362 18.27 19.75 -41.99
CA THR A 362 18.46 20.04 -43.43
C THR A 362 17.28 19.61 -44.29
N ASP A 363 16.44 18.70 -43.78
CA ASP A 363 15.23 18.23 -44.45
C ASP A 363 14.10 19.28 -44.42
N LYS A 364 14.23 20.32 -43.59
CA LYS A 364 13.18 21.34 -43.37
C LYS A 364 13.60 22.75 -43.75
N TYR A 365 14.89 23.06 -43.75
CA TYR A 365 15.40 24.41 -43.90
C TYR A 365 16.62 24.45 -44.81
N SER A 366 16.63 25.39 -45.77
CA SER A 366 17.68 25.49 -46.78
C SER A 366 18.65 26.65 -46.55
N GLN A 367 18.20 27.74 -45.94
CA GLN A 367 19.02 28.93 -45.65
C GLN A 367 18.82 29.40 -44.21
N PHE A 368 19.89 29.95 -43.62
CA PHE A 368 19.94 30.37 -42.22
C PHE A 368 20.55 31.78 -42.13
N ASP A 369 20.13 32.54 -41.12
CA ASP A 369 20.72 33.84 -40.81
C ASP A 369 22.04 33.72 -40.02
N ASP A 370 22.66 34.87 -39.71
CA ASP A 370 23.93 34.95 -38.97
C ASP A 370 23.87 34.33 -37.56
N LYS A 371 22.66 34.15 -37.01
CA LYS A 371 22.41 33.51 -35.71
C LYS A 371 22.08 32.02 -35.83
N GLY A 372 21.98 31.49 -37.06
CA GLY A 372 21.63 30.09 -37.32
C GLY A 372 20.13 29.80 -37.27
N ILE A 373 19.28 30.83 -37.35
CA ILE A 373 17.82 30.69 -37.45
C ILE A 373 17.42 30.52 -38.92
N PRO A 374 16.55 29.55 -39.27
CA PRO A 374 16.08 29.36 -40.64
C PRO A 374 15.39 30.59 -41.23
N THR A 375 15.77 30.97 -42.45
CA THR A 375 15.15 32.05 -43.23
C THR A 375 14.30 31.52 -44.39
N HIS A 376 14.69 30.37 -44.96
CA HIS A 376 13.99 29.71 -46.04
C HIS A 376 13.68 28.25 -45.70
N ASP A 377 12.52 27.77 -46.14
CA ASP A 377 12.14 26.35 -46.04
C ASP A 377 12.98 25.47 -46.99
N ALA A 378 12.77 24.14 -46.95
CA ALA A 378 13.49 23.18 -47.77
C ALA A 378 13.36 23.41 -49.29
N GLU A 379 12.33 24.14 -49.73
CA GLU A 379 12.07 24.46 -51.15
C GLU A 379 12.67 25.82 -51.56
N GLY A 380 13.33 26.52 -50.63
CA GLY A 380 13.96 27.81 -50.88
C GLY A 380 12.99 28.98 -50.83
N LYS A 381 11.82 28.83 -50.19
CA LYS A 381 10.82 29.89 -50.02
C LYS A 381 10.95 30.54 -48.65
N GLU A 382 10.77 31.87 -48.59
CA GLU A 382 10.86 32.63 -47.34
C GLU A 382 9.84 32.15 -46.30
N ILE A 383 10.34 31.86 -45.10
CA ILE A 383 9.52 31.41 -43.97
C ILE A 383 8.65 32.57 -43.47
N SER A 384 7.39 32.29 -43.12
CA SER A 384 6.47 33.32 -42.64
C SER A 384 6.96 34.01 -41.36
N LYS A 385 6.68 35.32 -41.22
CA LYS A 385 7.04 36.11 -40.02
C LYS A 385 6.54 35.50 -38.70
N GLY A 386 5.44 34.73 -38.73
CA GLY A 386 4.89 34.02 -37.56
C GLY A 386 5.70 32.77 -37.17
N GLN A 387 6.22 32.03 -38.16
CA GLN A 387 7.10 30.88 -37.94
C GLN A 387 8.49 31.32 -37.50
N ILE A 388 9.03 32.40 -38.08
CA ILE A 388 10.30 32.99 -37.62
C ILE A 388 10.22 33.33 -36.14
N LYS A 389 9.15 34.01 -35.68
CA LYS A 389 8.95 34.30 -34.23
C LYS A 389 8.89 33.04 -33.35
N LYS A 390 8.37 31.92 -33.84
CA LYS A 390 8.35 30.65 -33.10
C LYS A 390 9.75 30.04 -33.01
N LEU A 391 10.51 30.05 -34.11
CA LEU A 391 11.88 29.55 -34.18
C LEU A 391 12.83 30.40 -33.31
N THR A 392 12.67 31.73 -33.31
CA THR A 392 13.42 32.63 -32.41
C THR A 392 13.15 32.31 -30.94
N LYS A 393 11.91 32.03 -30.54
CA LYS A 393 11.60 31.62 -29.15
C LYS A 393 12.24 30.28 -28.77
N LEU A 394 12.31 29.33 -29.70
CA LEU A 394 12.99 28.05 -29.48
C LEU A 394 14.50 28.24 -29.35
N TYR A 395 15.08 29.11 -30.18
CA TYR A 395 16.48 29.52 -30.09
C TYR A 395 16.81 30.14 -28.72
N GLU A 396 16.06 31.14 -28.28
CA GLU A 396 16.28 31.83 -26.99
C GLU A 396 16.14 30.88 -25.79
N LYS A 397 15.21 29.92 -25.88
CA LYS A 397 15.03 28.89 -24.84
C LYS A 397 16.25 27.96 -24.78
N GLN A 398 16.74 27.52 -25.93
CA GLN A 398 17.95 26.69 -26.03
C GLN A 398 19.19 27.47 -25.57
N GLU A 399 19.31 28.75 -25.92
CA GLU A 399 20.40 29.64 -25.50
C GLU A 399 20.48 29.80 -23.98
N LYS A 400 19.34 30.00 -23.32
CA LYS A 400 19.28 30.01 -21.85
C LYS A 400 19.71 28.68 -21.23
N SER A 401 19.32 27.55 -21.83
CA SER A 401 19.68 26.21 -21.35
C SER A 401 21.17 25.91 -21.56
N TYR A 402 21.70 26.19 -22.75
CA TYR A 402 23.11 26.01 -23.11
C TYR A 402 24.04 26.92 -22.28
N ASN A 403 23.70 28.20 -22.12
CA ASN A 403 24.49 29.14 -21.31
C ASN A 403 24.53 28.72 -19.83
N LYS A 404 23.41 28.17 -19.32
CA LYS A 404 23.35 27.58 -17.98
C LYS A 404 24.23 26.33 -17.87
N HIS A 405 24.24 25.47 -18.89
CA HIS A 405 25.11 24.28 -18.92
C HIS A 405 26.60 24.64 -18.97
N MET A 406 26.97 25.65 -19.77
CA MET A 406 28.34 26.14 -19.91
C MET A 406 28.82 27.00 -18.72
N GLY A 407 27.97 27.24 -17.72
CA GLY A 407 28.30 28.06 -16.55
C GLY A 407 28.48 29.55 -16.85
N ILE A 408 28.00 30.02 -18.01
CA ILE A 408 28.07 31.42 -18.41
C ILE A 408 26.84 32.13 -17.83
N THR A 409 26.89 32.46 -16.55
CA THR A 409 25.95 33.42 -15.97
C THR A 409 26.35 34.82 -16.41
N GLY A 410 25.49 35.45 -17.22
CA GLY A 410 25.75 36.73 -17.86
C GLY A 410 26.21 37.82 -16.88
N LYS A 411 27.47 38.23 -17.02
CA LYS A 411 27.86 39.62 -16.82
C LYS A 411 27.82 40.28 -18.19
N GLU A 412 26.74 40.97 -18.52
CA GLU A 412 26.80 42.14 -19.40
C GLU A 412 25.48 42.92 -19.35
N GLY A 413 25.62 44.23 -19.15
CA GLY A 413 24.58 45.19 -18.77
C GLY A 413 25.10 45.94 -17.54
N GLY A 414 25.74 47.10 -17.64
CA GLY A 414 25.70 48.12 -18.67
C GLY A 414 25.55 49.46 -17.96
N SER A 415 26.68 50.07 -17.59
CA SER A 415 26.97 51.52 -17.48
C SER A 415 28.36 51.69 -16.91
#